data_AF-A0A8S9RLD0-F1
#
_entry.id   AF-A0A8S9RLD0-F1
#
_cell.length_a   1.000
_cell.length_b   1.000
_cell.length_c   1.000
_cell.angle_alpha   90.00
_cell.angle_beta   90.00
_cell.angle_gamma   90.00
#
_symmetry.space_group_name_H-M   'P 1'
#
loop_
_entity.id
_entity.type
_entity.pdbx_description
1 polymer ?
#
loop_
_entity_poly.entity_id
_entity_poly.type
_entity_poly.pdbx_seq_one_letter_code
_entity_poly.pdbx_strand_id
1 'polypeptide(L)'
;MNIHSWEAFDKGQDMHMQAAPSQAELLYKNFKVAKDKLKTQTKDTIMEKYGNASTEDEIPMELLLGQSERQVEYDRAGRIIKGQEVILPKSKYEEDVLANNHTSVWGSWWKDHQWGYRCCQQTIRNSYCTGSAGIEAAEASLDLMKANIARKEACEGSPKKVEEKRMAAWGTDVPEDLELNEEALANALKKEDERKREEKDERKRKYNVKYTNDVTPEEMEAYRMKRVHHEDPMKDFL
;
A
#
# COMPACT_ATOMS: atom_id res chain seq x y z
N MET A 1 -29.75 25.64 -19.63
CA MET A 1 -28.67 25.66 -20.64
C MET A 1 -28.85 26.80 -21.63
N ASN A 2 -29.97 26.89 -22.38
CA ASN A 2 -30.23 28.03 -23.28
C ASN A 2 -30.06 29.40 -22.63
N ILE A 3 -30.71 29.66 -21.50
CA ILE A 3 -30.60 30.96 -20.81
C ILE A 3 -29.12 31.27 -20.47
N HIS A 4 -28.37 30.26 -20.03
CA HIS A 4 -26.94 30.44 -19.70
C HIS A 4 -26.09 30.76 -20.95
N SER A 5 -26.38 30.16 -22.11
CA SER A 5 -25.63 30.49 -23.33
C SER A 5 -25.90 31.92 -23.80
N TRP A 6 -27.13 32.43 -23.66
CA TRP A 6 -27.46 33.83 -23.95
C TRP A 6 -26.77 34.79 -22.98
N GLU A 7 -26.83 34.53 -21.67
CA GLU A 7 -26.13 35.35 -20.66
C GLU A 7 -24.61 35.33 -20.83
N ALA A 8 -24.04 34.20 -21.25
CA ALA A 8 -22.61 34.08 -21.51
C ALA A 8 -22.22 34.86 -22.77
N PHE A 9 -23.06 34.84 -23.80
CA PHE A 9 -22.89 35.62 -25.02
C PHE A 9 -22.92 37.13 -24.74
N ASP A 10 -23.87 37.60 -23.91
CA ASP A 10 -23.93 39.01 -23.48
C ASP A 10 -22.69 39.43 -22.67
N LYS A 11 -22.07 38.48 -21.96
CA LYS A 11 -20.79 38.67 -21.24
C LYS A 11 -19.56 38.58 -22.15
N GLY A 12 -19.75 38.34 -23.45
CA GLY A 12 -18.68 38.25 -24.46
C GLY A 12 -18.04 36.87 -24.61
N GLN A 13 -18.66 35.80 -24.07
CA GLN A 13 -18.21 34.42 -24.32
C GLN A 13 -18.91 33.85 -25.54
N ASP A 14 -18.15 33.36 -26.52
CA ASP A 14 -18.70 32.74 -27.72
C ASP A 14 -19.16 31.30 -27.45
N MET A 15 -20.43 31.17 -27.05
CA MET A 15 -21.03 29.92 -26.58
C MET A 15 -22.38 29.74 -27.25
N HIS A 16 -22.48 28.80 -28.19
CA HIS A 16 -23.69 28.64 -28.98
C HIS A 16 -24.26 27.23 -28.86
N MET A 17 -25.51 27.11 -28.39
CA MET A 17 -26.14 25.79 -28.16
C MET A 17 -26.22 24.96 -29.45
N GLN A 18 -26.65 25.55 -30.57
CA GLN A 18 -26.83 24.78 -31.81
C GLN A 18 -25.54 24.56 -32.59
N ALA A 19 -24.54 25.44 -32.48
CA ALA A 19 -23.30 25.33 -33.25
C ALA A 19 -22.28 24.44 -32.54
N ALA A 20 -22.20 24.52 -31.20
CA ALA A 20 -21.28 23.74 -30.38
C ALA A 20 -21.98 23.19 -29.12
N PRO A 21 -22.89 22.21 -29.25
CA PRO A 21 -23.69 21.70 -28.13
C PRO A 21 -22.85 21.03 -27.03
N SER A 22 -21.79 20.31 -27.40
CA SER A 22 -20.91 19.62 -26.44
C SER A 22 -20.12 20.61 -25.57
N GLN A 23 -19.59 21.68 -26.17
CA GLN A 23 -18.89 22.76 -25.47
C GLN A 23 -19.83 23.49 -24.51
N ALA A 24 -21.04 23.85 -24.99
CA ALA A 24 -22.05 24.51 -24.17
C ALA A 24 -22.48 23.65 -22.96
N GLU A 25 -22.62 22.34 -23.15
CA GLU A 25 -22.98 21.40 -22.08
C GLU A 25 -21.88 21.30 -21.01
N LEU A 26 -20.62 21.18 -21.42
CA LEU A 26 -19.47 21.12 -20.52
C LEU A 26 -19.35 22.40 -19.67
N LEU A 27 -19.50 23.56 -20.30
CA LEU A 27 -19.42 24.83 -19.60
C LEU A 27 -20.61 25.05 -18.66
N TYR A 28 -21.81 24.57 -19.03
CA TYR A 28 -22.96 24.58 -18.13
C TYR A 28 -22.77 23.67 -16.91
N LYS A 29 -22.14 22.50 -17.06
CA LYS A 29 -21.75 21.62 -15.92
C LYS A 29 -20.80 22.34 -14.98
N ASN A 30 -19.77 22.99 -15.52
CA ASN A 30 -18.81 23.77 -14.74
C ASN A 30 -19.49 24.94 -14.01
N PHE A 31 -20.39 25.65 -14.70
CA PHE A 31 -21.18 26.73 -14.12
C PHE A 31 -22.06 26.23 -12.96
N LYS A 32 -22.69 25.06 -13.07
CA LYS A 32 -23.49 24.48 -11.99
C LYS A 32 -22.65 24.20 -10.75
N VAL A 33 -21.48 23.57 -10.94
CA VAL A 33 -20.52 23.32 -9.85
C VAL A 33 -20.04 24.63 -9.21
N ALA A 34 -19.69 25.63 -10.02
CA ALA A 34 -19.25 26.93 -9.52
C ALA A 34 -20.38 27.66 -8.76
N LYS A 35 -21.62 27.59 -9.26
CA LYS A 35 -22.79 28.17 -8.60
C LYS A 35 -23.06 27.50 -7.25
N ASP A 36 -22.92 26.19 -7.16
CA ASP A 36 -23.11 25.46 -5.91
C ASP A 36 -22.00 25.78 -4.90
N LYS A 37 -20.75 25.90 -5.34
CA LYS A 37 -19.63 26.42 -4.51
C LYS A 37 -19.88 27.85 -4.04
N LEU A 38 -20.41 28.72 -4.89
CA LEU A 38 -20.73 30.09 -4.51
C LEU A 38 -21.88 30.14 -3.50
N LYS A 39 -22.89 29.28 -3.63
CA LYS A 39 -23.94 29.14 -2.61
C LYS A 39 -23.37 28.70 -1.26
N THR A 40 -22.47 27.72 -1.23
CA THR A 40 -21.84 27.29 0.04
C THR A 40 -21.04 28.44 0.63
N GLN A 41 -20.18 29.10 -0.15
CA GLN A 41 -19.43 30.28 0.31
C GLN A 41 -20.36 31.39 0.84
N THR A 42 -21.46 31.70 0.16
CA THR A 42 -22.42 32.69 0.68
C THR A 42 -23.06 32.24 1.98
N LYS A 43 -23.42 30.96 2.13
CA LYS A 43 -23.93 30.42 3.39
C LYS A 43 -22.89 30.52 4.50
N ASP A 44 -21.65 30.16 4.22
CA ASP A 44 -20.54 30.20 5.17
C ASP A 44 -20.30 31.65 5.62
N THR A 45 -20.22 32.61 4.69
CA THR A 45 -20.06 34.03 5.05
C THR A 45 -21.22 34.61 5.85
N ILE A 46 -22.45 34.12 5.63
CA ILE A 46 -23.63 34.52 6.43
C ILE A 46 -23.53 33.88 7.82
N MET A 47 -23.17 32.60 7.90
CA MET A 47 -23.01 31.85 9.13
C MET A 47 -21.88 32.43 10.01
N GLU A 48 -20.77 32.88 9.42
CA GLU A 48 -19.68 33.55 10.13
C GLU A 48 -20.11 34.92 10.69
N LYS A 49 -20.89 35.70 9.92
CA LYS A 49 -21.30 37.05 10.33
C LYS A 49 -22.41 37.04 11.38
N TYR A 50 -23.35 36.11 11.26
CA TYR A 50 -24.59 36.11 12.04
C TYR A 50 -24.70 34.92 13.00
N GLY A 51 -23.74 33.99 12.96
CA GLY A 51 -23.79 32.75 13.73
C GLY A 51 -24.85 31.78 13.19
N ASN A 52 -24.84 30.55 13.68
CA ASN A 52 -25.91 29.60 13.43
C ASN A 52 -26.84 29.56 14.65
N ALA A 53 -28.04 30.12 14.54
CA ALA A 53 -29.01 30.09 15.64
C ALA A 53 -29.54 28.68 15.96
N SER A 54 -29.23 27.68 15.12
CA SER A 54 -29.59 26.28 15.33
C SER A 54 -28.48 25.42 15.94
N THR A 55 -27.26 25.94 16.13
CA THR A 55 -26.34 25.27 17.06
C THR A 55 -26.86 25.56 18.46
N GLU A 56 -27.40 24.55 19.13
CA GLU A 56 -27.68 24.58 20.56
C GLU A 56 -26.33 24.58 21.31
N ASP A 57 -25.55 25.65 21.12
CA ASP A 57 -24.41 25.90 21.97
C ASP A 57 -25.00 26.17 23.35
N GLU A 58 -24.78 25.24 24.29
CA GLU A 58 -25.26 25.36 25.66
C GLU A 58 -24.78 26.68 26.23
N ILE A 59 -25.68 27.66 26.29
CA ILE A 59 -25.40 28.97 26.84
C ILE A 59 -24.93 28.73 28.28
N PRO A 60 -23.76 29.27 28.69
CA PRO A 60 -23.25 29.03 30.02
C PRO A 60 -24.33 29.42 31.04
N MET A 61 -24.56 28.55 32.03
CA MET A 61 -25.67 28.68 32.97
C MET A 61 -25.68 30.03 33.72
N GLU A 62 -24.50 30.64 33.90
CA GLU A 62 -24.33 31.98 34.47
C GLU A 62 -25.03 33.07 33.64
N LEU A 63 -24.95 32.98 32.31
CA LEU A 63 -25.58 33.91 31.39
C LEU A 63 -27.09 33.66 31.30
N LEU A 64 -27.52 32.40 31.39
CA LEU A 64 -28.93 32.02 31.47
C LEU A 64 -29.61 32.57 32.73
N LEU A 65 -28.92 32.48 33.87
CA LEU A 65 -29.44 32.92 35.17
C LEU A 65 -29.26 34.42 35.39
N GLY A 66 -28.46 35.10 34.55
CA GLY A 66 -28.16 36.53 34.67
C GLY A 66 -27.38 36.87 35.94
N GLN A 67 -26.74 35.87 36.56
CA GLN A 67 -25.98 36.01 37.79
C GLN A 67 -24.51 35.75 37.48
N SER A 68 -23.68 36.78 37.60
CA SER A 68 -22.21 36.66 37.47
C SER A 68 -21.55 36.21 38.77
N GLU A 69 -22.28 36.22 39.89
CA GLU A 69 -21.77 35.90 41.21
C GLU A 69 -22.23 34.53 41.65
N ARG A 70 -21.25 33.69 42.01
CA ARG A 70 -21.51 32.38 42.57
C ARG A 70 -21.52 32.47 44.09
N GLN A 71 -22.68 32.30 44.69
CA GLN A 71 -22.81 32.28 46.15
C GLN A 71 -22.22 30.99 46.73
N VAL A 72 -21.18 31.13 47.56
CA VAL A 72 -20.55 30.04 48.31
C VAL A 72 -20.83 30.25 49.80
N GLU A 73 -21.58 29.35 50.40
CA GLU A 73 -21.87 29.40 51.84
C GLU A 73 -20.85 28.57 52.61
N TYR A 74 -20.25 29.16 53.65
CA TYR A 74 -19.29 28.50 54.53
C TYR A 74 -19.93 28.14 55.87
N ASP A 75 -19.59 26.97 56.38
CA ASP A 75 -19.82 26.55 57.77
C ASP A 75 -19.00 27.43 58.73
N ARG A 76 -19.34 27.41 60.03
CA ARG A 76 -18.56 28.06 61.09
C ARG A 76 -17.09 27.60 61.12
N ALA A 77 -16.83 26.38 60.64
CA ALA A 77 -15.50 25.80 60.50
C ALA A 77 -14.79 26.15 59.17
N GLY A 78 -15.40 26.95 58.28
CA GLY A 78 -14.85 27.33 56.98
C GLY A 78 -15.00 26.29 55.87
N ARG A 79 -15.79 25.23 56.08
CA ARG A 79 -16.10 24.23 55.03
C ARG A 79 -17.25 24.73 54.16
N ILE A 80 -17.17 24.52 52.86
CA ILE A 80 -18.20 24.95 51.92
C ILE A 80 -19.41 24.00 52.04
N ILE A 81 -20.60 24.56 52.31
CA ILE A 81 -21.86 23.80 52.42
C ILE A 81 -22.68 23.92 51.13
N LYS A 82 -22.75 25.13 50.56
CA LYS A 82 -23.46 25.38 49.30
C LYS A 82 -22.56 26.09 48.30
N GLY A 83 -22.78 25.81 47.02
CA GLY A 83 -21.99 26.36 45.93
C GLY A 83 -20.70 25.60 45.63
N GLN A 84 -20.44 24.47 46.30
CA GLN A 84 -19.35 23.58 45.91
C GLN A 84 -19.64 23.01 44.51
N GLU A 85 -18.66 23.11 43.60
CA GLU A 85 -18.76 22.44 42.31
C GLU A 85 -19.03 20.96 42.53
N VAL A 86 -19.93 20.39 41.74
CA VAL A 86 -20.14 18.95 41.72
C VAL A 86 -18.85 18.34 41.20
N ILE A 87 -17.94 17.99 42.12
CA ILE A 87 -16.75 17.24 41.80
C ILE A 87 -17.26 15.86 41.41
N LEU A 88 -17.10 15.50 40.14
CA LEU A 88 -17.39 14.14 39.69
C LEU A 88 -16.51 13.18 40.49
N PRO A 89 -17.10 12.21 41.22
CA PRO A 89 -16.33 11.31 42.05
C PRO A 89 -15.43 10.45 41.16
N LYS A 90 -14.11 10.64 41.27
CA LYS A 90 -13.13 9.81 40.57
C LYS A 90 -13.13 8.40 41.15
N SER A 91 -12.99 7.40 40.30
CA SER A 91 -12.86 6.01 40.75
C SER A 91 -11.52 5.78 41.47
N LYS A 92 -11.36 4.63 42.14
CA LYS A 92 -10.10 4.23 42.81
C LYS A 92 -8.90 4.17 41.86
N TYR A 93 -9.14 3.98 40.57
CA TYR A 93 -8.10 3.86 39.56
C TYR A 93 -7.94 5.19 38.83
N GLU A 94 -6.70 5.54 38.50
CA GLU A 94 -6.39 6.70 37.68
C GLU A 94 -6.99 6.51 36.28
N GLU A 95 -8.06 7.25 36.01
CA GLU A 95 -8.67 7.35 34.70
C GLU A 95 -7.89 8.34 33.82
N ASP A 96 -8.05 8.22 32.51
CA ASP A 96 -7.46 9.12 31.51
C ASP A 96 -5.92 9.23 31.54
N VAL A 97 -5.22 8.18 31.99
CA VAL A 97 -3.77 8.09 31.83
C VAL A 97 -3.43 7.70 30.39
N LEU A 98 -3.09 8.70 29.59
CA LEU A 98 -2.75 8.51 28.19
C LEU A 98 -1.24 8.28 28.05
N ALA A 99 -0.86 7.07 27.64
CA ALA A 99 0.53 6.76 27.36
C ALA A 99 1.00 7.47 26.08
N ASN A 100 2.27 7.89 26.03
CA ASN A 100 3.01 8.27 24.81
C ASN A 100 2.28 9.21 23.83
N ASN A 101 1.65 10.27 24.38
CA ASN A 101 0.98 11.35 23.65
C ASN A 101 -0.21 10.90 22.78
N HIS A 102 -0.82 9.76 23.11
CA HIS A 102 -2.12 9.36 22.54
C HIS A 102 -3.23 10.22 23.15
N THR A 103 -4.33 10.42 22.42
CA THR A 103 -5.56 11.08 22.93
C THR A 103 -6.64 10.09 23.37
N SER A 104 -6.34 8.79 23.29
CA SER A 104 -7.25 7.71 23.65
C SER A 104 -6.51 6.58 24.35
N VAL A 105 -7.19 5.86 25.24
CA VAL A 105 -6.63 4.71 25.96
C VAL A 105 -6.49 3.50 25.02
N TRP A 106 -5.52 2.62 25.29
CA TRP A 106 -5.36 1.35 24.58
C TRP A 106 -6.63 0.49 24.69
N GLY A 107 -7.11 -0.06 23.57
CA GLY A 107 -8.37 -0.82 23.52
C GLY A 107 -9.60 0.03 23.20
N SER A 108 -9.42 1.33 22.98
CA SER A 108 -10.48 2.22 22.47
C SER A 108 -10.85 1.97 21.01
N TRP A 109 -10.09 1.14 20.29
CA TRP A 109 -10.32 0.78 18.90
C TRP A 109 -10.11 -0.71 18.66
N TRP A 110 -10.93 -1.31 17.79
CA TRP A 110 -10.89 -2.72 17.44
C TRP A 110 -11.10 -2.89 15.94
N LYS A 111 -10.22 -3.65 15.29
CA LYS A 111 -10.34 -4.03 13.88
C LYS A 111 -9.63 -5.35 13.64
N ASP A 112 -10.22 -6.23 12.83
CA ASP A 112 -9.61 -7.48 12.37
C ASP A 112 -8.95 -8.32 13.48
N HIS A 113 -9.66 -8.53 14.59
CA HIS A 113 -9.18 -9.25 15.77
C HIS A 113 -8.00 -8.61 16.52
N GLN A 114 -7.74 -7.32 16.29
CA GLN A 114 -6.68 -6.57 16.95
C GLN A 114 -7.24 -5.34 17.67
N TRP A 115 -6.78 -5.14 18.90
CA TRP A 115 -7.05 -3.94 19.69
C TRP A 115 -6.00 -2.87 19.35
N GLY A 116 -6.41 -1.61 19.42
CA GLY A 116 -5.53 -0.47 19.20
C GLY A 116 -6.02 0.81 19.86
N TYR A 117 -5.35 1.91 19.49
CA TYR A 117 -5.72 3.26 19.92
C TYR A 117 -6.68 3.91 18.91
N ARG A 118 -7.75 4.57 19.36
CA ARG A 118 -8.70 5.29 18.49
C ARG A 118 -8.07 6.47 17.77
N CYS A 119 -7.13 7.16 18.39
CA CYS A 119 -6.54 8.39 17.85
C CYS A 119 -5.70 8.18 16.58
N CYS A 120 -5.00 7.06 16.45
CA CYS A 120 -4.09 6.78 15.34
C CYS A 120 -4.25 5.37 14.75
N GLN A 121 -5.18 4.56 15.26
CA GLN A 121 -5.48 3.19 14.83
C GLN A 121 -4.26 2.23 14.88
N GLN A 122 -3.27 2.54 15.71
CA GLN A 122 -2.12 1.67 15.90
C GLN A 122 -2.49 0.48 16.78
N THR A 123 -2.08 -0.71 16.35
CA THR A 123 -2.29 -2.00 17.05
C THR A 123 -1.08 -2.46 17.86
N ILE A 124 -0.14 -1.55 18.13
CA ILE A 124 1.03 -1.83 18.99
C ILE A 124 0.86 -1.03 20.28
N ARG A 125 0.92 -1.70 21.43
CA ARG A 125 0.79 -1.04 22.73
C ARG A 125 2.06 -0.26 23.06
N ASN A 126 1.90 0.94 23.63
CA ASN A 126 2.97 1.86 24.02
C ASN A 126 3.83 2.39 22.85
N SER A 127 3.38 2.34 21.61
CA SER A 127 3.99 3.13 20.52
C SER A 127 3.67 4.62 20.70
N TYR A 128 4.43 5.50 20.04
CA TYR A 128 4.12 6.93 20.00
C TYR A 128 2.96 7.22 19.04
N CYS A 129 2.10 8.16 19.41
CA CYS A 129 0.98 8.58 18.57
C CYS A 129 1.48 9.20 17.25
N THR A 130 1.02 8.66 16.12
CA THR A 130 1.29 9.18 14.77
C THR A 130 0.20 10.13 14.26
N GLY A 131 -0.85 10.39 15.05
CA GLY A 131 -1.99 11.22 14.67
C GLY A 131 -2.73 10.72 13.41
N SER A 132 -3.37 11.64 12.70
CA SER A 132 -4.12 11.36 11.46
C SER A 132 -3.23 10.83 10.33
N ALA A 133 -1.97 11.26 10.25
CA ALA A 133 -1.01 10.79 9.27
C ALA A 133 -0.78 9.26 9.36
N GLY A 134 -0.90 8.69 10.56
CA GLY A 134 -0.84 7.23 10.74
C GLY A 134 -2.00 6.48 10.10
N ILE A 135 -3.20 7.07 10.13
CA ILE A 135 -4.41 6.48 9.54
C ILE A 135 -4.30 6.50 8.02
N GLU A 136 -3.93 7.65 7.45
CA GLU A 136 -3.73 7.79 5.99
C GLU A 136 -2.64 6.85 5.47
N ALA A 137 -1.53 6.72 6.19
CA ALA A 137 -0.46 5.79 5.83
C ALA A 137 -0.92 4.33 5.89
N ALA A 138 -1.71 3.96 6.89
CA ALA A 138 -2.29 2.62 7.00
C ALA A 138 -3.25 2.32 5.84
N GLU A 139 -4.15 3.24 5.52
CA GLU A 139 -5.08 3.11 4.38
C GLU A 139 -4.33 3.01 3.05
N ALA A 140 -3.34 3.88 2.82
CA ALA A 140 -2.50 3.83 1.64
C ALA A 140 -1.75 2.48 1.53
N SER A 141 -1.23 1.96 2.65
CA SER A 141 -0.57 0.64 2.65
C SER A 141 -1.54 -0.51 2.31
N LEU A 142 -2.78 -0.44 2.77
CA LEU A 142 -3.82 -1.42 2.44
C LEU A 142 -4.18 -1.36 0.96
N ASP A 143 -4.27 -0.17 0.40
CA ASP A 143 -4.57 0.02 -1.01
C ASP A 143 -3.40 -0.42 -1.91
N LEU A 144 -2.15 -0.19 -1.50
CA LEU A 144 -0.98 -0.74 -2.16
C LEU A 144 -0.97 -2.28 -2.10
N MET A 145 -1.36 -2.88 -0.98
CA MET A 145 -1.48 -4.34 -0.86
C MET A 145 -2.56 -4.89 -1.80
N LYS A 146 -3.74 -4.27 -1.85
CA LYS A 146 -4.81 -4.64 -2.78
C LYS A 146 -4.38 -4.50 -4.24
N ALA A 147 -3.70 -3.41 -4.59
CA ALA A 147 -3.18 -3.20 -5.93
C ALA A 147 -2.15 -4.26 -6.34
N ASN A 148 -1.28 -4.66 -5.41
CA ASN A 148 -0.34 -5.75 -5.65
C ASN A 148 -1.02 -7.11 -5.86
N ILE A 149 -2.09 -7.39 -5.11
CA ILE A 149 -2.91 -8.60 -5.27
C ILE A 149 -3.57 -8.61 -6.65
N ALA A 150 -4.25 -7.53 -7.03
CA ALA A 150 -4.89 -7.40 -8.34
C ALA A 150 -3.89 -7.53 -9.50
N ARG A 151 -2.67 -6.97 -9.35
CA ARG A 151 -1.60 -7.13 -10.33
C ARG A 151 -1.13 -8.59 -10.43
N LYS A 152 -1.05 -9.30 -9.30
CA LYS A 152 -0.66 -10.72 -9.27
C LYS A 152 -1.72 -11.58 -9.96
N GLU A 153 -3.00 -11.37 -9.67
CA GLU A 153 -4.13 -12.06 -10.29
C GLU A 153 -4.18 -11.82 -11.81
N ALA A 154 -3.93 -10.59 -12.27
CA ALA A 154 -3.83 -10.28 -13.69
C ALA A 154 -2.64 -10.99 -14.39
N CYS A 155 -1.53 -11.19 -13.68
CA CYS A 155 -0.35 -11.87 -14.22
C CYS A 155 -0.51 -13.41 -14.22
N GLU A 156 -1.30 -13.98 -13.30
CA GLU A 156 -1.61 -15.42 -13.25
C GLU A 156 -2.51 -15.86 -14.42
N GLY A 157 -3.22 -14.94 -15.08
CA GLY A 157 -3.97 -15.20 -16.33
C GLY A 157 -3.09 -15.38 -17.58
N SER A 158 -1.80 -15.03 -17.52
CA SER A 158 -0.82 -15.35 -18.55
C SER A 158 0.10 -16.45 -18.03
N PRO A 159 -0.04 -17.72 -18.45
CA PRO A 159 0.91 -18.74 -18.04
C PRO A 159 2.28 -18.32 -18.55
N LYS A 160 3.16 -17.90 -17.65
CA LYS A 160 4.59 -17.88 -17.95
C LYS A 160 4.92 -19.32 -18.34
N LYS A 161 5.29 -19.55 -19.60
CA LYS A 161 5.89 -20.82 -20.03
C LYS A 161 7.13 -21.00 -19.17
N VAL A 162 6.99 -21.72 -18.06
CA VAL A 162 8.11 -22.30 -17.37
C VAL A 162 8.55 -23.42 -18.30
N GLU A 163 9.57 -23.17 -19.11
CA GLU A 163 10.26 -24.26 -19.78
C GLU A 163 10.85 -25.13 -18.67
N GLU A 164 10.19 -26.24 -18.37
CA GLU A 164 10.73 -27.29 -17.53
C GLU A 164 11.97 -27.84 -18.22
N LYS A 165 13.13 -27.30 -17.86
CA LYS A 165 14.42 -27.90 -18.23
C LYS A 165 14.44 -29.29 -17.61
N ARG A 166 14.21 -30.33 -18.42
CA ARG A 166 14.34 -31.72 -18.00
C ARG A 166 15.81 -31.98 -17.69
N MET A 167 16.14 -32.00 -16.40
CA MET A 167 17.49 -32.26 -15.90
C MET A 167 17.83 -33.74 -16.07
N ALA A 168 19.03 -34.04 -16.55
CA ALA A 168 19.52 -35.42 -16.58
C ALA A 168 20.15 -35.76 -15.21
N ALA A 169 19.58 -36.75 -14.52
CA ALA A 169 20.19 -37.29 -13.30
C ALA A 169 21.42 -38.13 -13.66
N TRP A 170 22.52 -37.96 -12.93
CA TRP A 170 23.75 -38.71 -13.14
C TRP A 170 23.53 -40.21 -12.87
N GLY A 171 23.72 -41.05 -13.88
CA GLY A 171 23.67 -42.52 -13.76
C GLY A 171 22.44 -43.20 -14.37
N THR A 172 21.50 -42.46 -14.97
CA THR A 172 20.43 -43.03 -15.81
C THR A 172 20.72 -42.82 -17.29
N ASP A 173 20.51 -43.86 -18.09
CA ASP A 173 20.59 -43.75 -19.56
C ASP A 173 19.51 -42.78 -20.06
N VAL A 174 19.91 -41.87 -20.94
CA VAL A 174 18.97 -40.99 -21.65
C VAL A 174 18.07 -41.90 -22.50
N PRO A 175 16.74 -41.82 -22.37
CA PRO A 175 15.82 -42.61 -23.19
C PRO A 175 16.10 -42.42 -24.67
N GLU A 176 16.19 -43.51 -25.46
CA GLU A 176 16.48 -43.47 -26.90
C GLU A 176 15.42 -42.68 -27.72
N ASP A 177 14.23 -42.45 -27.14
CA ASP A 177 13.13 -41.69 -27.75
C ASP A 177 13.24 -40.15 -27.61
N LEU A 178 14.35 -39.63 -27.07
CA LEU A 178 14.61 -38.19 -26.98
C LEU A 178 15.33 -37.70 -28.25
N GLU A 179 14.60 -36.99 -29.10
CA GLU A 179 15.18 -36.20 -30.19
C GLU A 179 16.10 -35.11 -29.61
N LEU A 180 17.40 -35.40 -29.59
CA LEU A 180 18.43 -34.45 -29.17
C LEU A 180 18.60 -33.37 -30.25
N ASN A 181 18.69 -32.10 -29.84
CA ASN A 181 18.90 -31.03 -30.81
C ASN A 181 20.35 -31.08 -31.31
N GLU A 182 20.53 -31.30 -32.62
CA GLU A 182 21.85 -31.43 -33.25
C GLU A 182 22.75 -30.20 -32.99
N GLU A 183 22.17 -28.99 -32.98
CA GLU A 183 22.90 -27.74 -32.73
C GLU A 183 23.41 -27.62 -31.28
N ALA A 184 22.60 -28.05 -30.32
CA ALA A 184 22.93 -27.97 -28.91
C ALA A 184 23.96 -29.06 -28.52
N LEU A 185 23.85 -30.25 -29.13
CA LEU A 185 24.87 -31.30 -29.03
C LEU A 185 26.20 -30.85 -29.63
N ALA A 186 26.20 -30.20 -30.80
CA ALA A 186 27.42 -29.66 -31.42
C ALA A 186 28.09 -28.58 -30.55
N ASN A 187 27.29 -27.71 -29.91
CA ASN A 187 27.79 -26.71 -28.97
C ASN A 187 28.35 -27.35 -27.69
N ALA A 188 27.69 -28.38 -27.16
CA ALA A 188 28.18 -29.15 -26.01
C ALA A 188 29.51 -29.86 -26.32
N LEU A 189 29.66 -30.45 -27.51
CA LEU A 189 30.92 -31.03 -27.97
C LEU A 189 32.02 -29.97 -28.01
N LYS A 190 31.81 -28.80 -28.61
CA LYS A 190 32.83 -27.72 -28.65
C LYS A 190 33.27 -27.29 -27.24
N LYS A 191 32.31 -27.12 -26.33
CA LYS A 191 32.55 -26.74 -24.93
C LYS A 191 33.37 -27.81 -24.17
N GLU A 192 33.14 -29.09 -24.44
CA GLU A 192 33.94 -30.19 -23.89
C GLU A 192 35.38 -30.21 -24.43
N ASP A 193 35.62 -29.86 -25.70
CA ASP A 193 36.97 -29.73 -26.24
C ASP A 193 37.72 -28.55 -25.65
N GLU A 194 37.05 -27.41 -25.49
CA GLU A 194 37.60 -26.24 -24.81
C GLU A 194 37.98 -26.58 -23.36
N ARG A 195 37.10 -27.27 -22.63
CA ARG A 195 37.38 -27.73 -21.26
C ARG A 195 38.58 -28.68 -21.18
N LYS A 196 38.80 -29.55 -22.18
CA LYS A 196 39.98 -30.42 -22.24
C LYS A 196 41.26 -29.67 -22.61
N ARG A 197 41.17 -28.61 -23.42
CA ARG A 197 42.31 -27.77 -23.83
C ARG A 197 42.73 -26.78 -22.74
N GLU A 198 41.82 -26.39 -21.86
CA GLU A 198 42.13 -25.51 -20.73
C GLU A 198 43.07 -26.19 -19.72
N GLU A 199 44.32 -25.71 -19.66
CA GLU A 199 45.32 -26.12 -18.68
C GLU A 199 44.96 -25.54 -17.30
N LYS A 200 44.64 -26.43 -16.34
CA LYS A 200 44.11 -26.05 -15.02
C LYS A 200 45.22 -25.64 -14.07
N ASP A 201 45.76 -24.44 -14.27
CA ASP A 201 46.76 -23.85 -13.39
C ASP A 201 46.06 -23.18 -12.18
N GLU A 202 46.33 -23.64 -10.95
CA GLU A 202 45.52 -23.30 -9.76
C GLU A 202 45.49 -21.80 -9.43
N ARG A 203 46.52 -21.06 -9.86
CA ARG A 203 46.66 -19.61 -9.68
C ARG A 203 45.73 -18.78 -10.58
N LYS A 204 45.14 -19.38 -11.62
CA LYS A 204 44.23 -18.70 -12.57
C LYS A 204 42.74 -18.93 -12.27
N ARG A 205 42.40 -19.67 -11.21
CA ARG A 205 41.00 -19.88 -10.80
C ARG A 205 40.40 -18.55 -10.30
N LYS A 206 39.37 -18.03 -10.97
CA LYS A 206 38.64 -16.81 -10.54
C LYS A 206 37.95 -17.06 -9.20
N TYR A 207 38.01 -16.09 -8.29
CA TYR A 207 37.49 -16.20 -6.91
C TYR A 207 35.95 -16.39 -6.83
N ASN A 208 35.20 -16.05 -7.88
CA ASN A 208 33.73 -16.16 -7.91
C ASN A 208 33.24 -17.29 -8.84
N VAL A 209 33.71 -18.52 -8.66
CA VAL A 209 33.09 -19.68 -9.32
C VAL A 209 31.77 -19.99 -8.63
N LYS A 210 30.64 -19.68 -9.29
CA LYS A 210 29.34 -20.24 -8.91
C LYS A 210 29.27 -21.67 -9.43
N TYR A 211 29.12 -22.63 -8.54
CA TYR A 211 28.93 -24.04 -8.91
C TYR A 211 27.45 -24.26 -9.26
N THR A 212 27.14 -24.41 -10.54
CA THR A 212 25.82 -24.83 -11.02
C THR A 212 25.93 -26.28 -11.49
N ASN A 213 25.18 -27.18 -10.85
CA ASN A 213 25.17 -28.63 -11.15
C ASN A 213 24.24 -29.02 -12.30
N ASP A 214 23.68 -28.03 -13.00
CA ASP A 214 22.67 -28.27 -14.02
C ASP A 214 23.35 -28.79 -15.29
N VAL A 215 23.15 -30.07 -15.63
CA VAL A 215 23.67 -30.70 -16.86
C VAL A 215 22.49 -31.06 -17.75
N THR A 216 22.55 -30.64 -19.01
CA THR A 216 21.53 -30.98 -20.01
C THR A 216 21.74 -32.41 -20.53
N PRO A 217 20.70 -33.09 -21.05
CA PRO A 217 20.84 -34.41 -21.67
C PRO A 217 21.88 -34.42 -22.81
N GLU A 218 21.97 -33.34 -23.58
CA GLU A 218 22.92 -33.16 -24.69
C GLU A 218 24.37 -33.02 -24.19
N GLU A 219 24.59 -32.32 -23.07
CA GLU A 219 25.91 -32.22 -22.43
C GLU A 219 26.38 -33.57 -21.86
N MET A 220 25.46 -34.38 -21.30
CA MET A 220 25.76 -35.74 -20.83
C MET A 220 26.14 -36.69 -21.98
N GLU A 221 25.48 -36.58 -23.13
CA GLU A 221 25.82 -37.36 -24.32
C GLU A 221 27.16 -36.95 -24.92
N ALA A 222 27.42 -35.64 -25.07
CA ALA A 222 28.71 -35.13 -25.51
C ALA A 222 29.86 -35.61 -24.61
N TYR A 223 29.64 -35.63 -23.29
CA TYR A 223 30.60 -36.19 -22.34
C TYR A 223 30.79 -37.70 -22.52
N ARG A 224 29.71 -38.47 -22.75
CA ARG A 224 29.78 -39.92 -23.01
C ARG A 224 30.56 -40.23 -24.28
N MET A 225 30.33 -39.53 -25.39
CA MET A 225 31.05 -39.71 -26.65
C MET A 225 32.55 -39.41 -26.52
N LYS A 226 32.93 -38.45 -25.69
CA LYS A 226 34.33 -38.00 -25.51
C LYS A 226 35.07 -38.67 -24.35
N ARG A 227 34.37 -39.46 -23.54
CA ARG A 227 34.97 -40.19 -22.43
C ARG A 227 35.76 -41.35 -23.02
N VAL A 228 37.08 -41.22 -22.94
CA VAL A 228 38.00 -42.28 -23.36
C VAL A 228 37.82 -43.45 -22.40
N HIS A 229 37.34 -44.58 -22.91
CA HIS A 229 37.28 -45.83 -22.16
C HIS A 229 38.71 -46.38 -22.01
N HIS A 230 39.29 -46.29 -20.81
CA HIS A 230 40.63 -46.82 -20.55
C HIS A 230 40.68 -48.36 -20.62
N GLU A 231 39.52 -49.01 -20.52
CA GLU A 231 39.30 -50.46 -20.54
C GLU A 231 38.91 -50.99 -21.93
N ASP A 232 38.94 -50.15 -22.99
CA ASP A 232 38.61 -50.60 -24.34
C ASP A 232 39.86 -51.14 -25.06
N PRO A 233 39.96 -52.46 -25.31
CA PRO A 233 41.12 -53.08 -25.96
C PRO A 233 41.30 -52.66 -27.43
N MET A 234 40.34 -51.98 -28.06
CA MET A 234 40.49 -51.39 -29.40
C MET A 234 41.07 -49.96 -29.40
N LYS A 235 41.26 -49.35 -28.23
CA LYS A 235 41.70 -47.95 -28.11
C LYS A 235 43.07 -47.66 -28.74
N ASP A 236 44.02 -48.60 -28.64
CA ASP A 236 45.38 -48.41 -29.16
C ASP A 236 45.47 -48.59 -30.70
N PHE A 237 44.36 -48.94 -31.35
CA PHE A 237 44.28 -49.22 -32.78
C PHE A 237 43.46 -48.18 -33.58
N LEU A 238 42.99 -47.11 -32.94
CA LEU A 238 42.21 -46.02 -33.54
C LEU A 238 42.92 -44.66 -33.33
#